data_AF-A0A453J6N3-F1
#
_entry.id   AF-A0A453J6N3-F1
#
_cell.length_a   1.000
_cell.length_b   1.000
_cell.length_c   1.000
_cell.angle_alpha   90.00
_cell.angle_beta   90.00
_cell.angle_gamma   90.00
#
_symmetry.space_group_name_H-M   'P 1'
#
loop_
_entity.id
_entity.type
_entity.pdbx_description
1 polymer ?
#
loop_
_entity_poly.entity_id
_entity_poly.type
_entity_poly.pdbx_seq_one_letter_code
_entity_poly.pdbx_strand_id
1 'polypeptide(L)'
;MADLGLLPAVFSRRAARTGTPWVAIAVSTIVTIVVSFLCFDDVVATANFLYSLGTLLEFASFLWLRAKHPAMKRPYRVPLPLPALVAMCAVPSAFLAYVCVVAGWKVFALAGGLTMLGVGWHGVMRVCKANKVLRFNNTVSADPQQDPGDDYHLVPGYQVAC
;
A
#
# COMPACT_ATOMS: atom_id res chain seq x y z
N MET A 1 1.08 8.38 2.92
CA MET A 1 1.96 7.70 3.90
C MET A 1 2.70 8.69 4.81
N ALA A 2 3.33 9.74 4.28
CA ALA A 2 4.00 10.76 5.13
C ALA A 2 3.04 11.47 6.11
N ASP A 3 1.84 11.87 5.65
CA ASP A 3 0.82 12.49 6.53
C ASP A 3 0.21 11.52 7.57
N LEU A 4 0.29 10.21 7.32
CA LEU A 4 -0.15 9.18 8.27
C LEU A 4 0.91 8.89 9.35
N GLY A 5 2.01 9.65 9.38
CA GLY A 5 3.13 9.46 10.30
C GLY A 5 3.96 8.20 10.03
N LEU A 6 3.81 7.59 8.85
CA LEU A 6 4.56 6.41 8.43
C LEU A 6 5.93 6.73 7.83
N LEU A 7 6.21 8.00 7.51
CA LEU A 7 7.53 8.48 7.08
C LEU A 7 7.86 9.81 7.80
N PRO A 8 9.14 10.11 8.06
CA PRO A 8 9.53 11.37 8.69
C PRO A 8 9.17 12.58 7.80
N ALA A 9 8.79 13.71 8.41
CA ALA A 9 8.30 14.91 7.72
C ALA A 9 9.31 15.54 6.74
N VAL A 10 10.54 15.04 6.70
CA VAL A 10 11.54 15.43 5.70
C VAL A 10 11.10 15.01 4.29
N PHE A 11 10.33 13.92 4.14
CA PHE A 11 9.78 13.49 2.84
C PHE A 11 8.59 14.33 2.37
N SER A 12 7.88 15.02 3.27
CA SER A 12 6.81 15.96 2.91
C SER A 12 7.34 17.38 2.66
N ARG A 13 8.66 17.59 2.75
CA ARG A 13 9.30 18.88 2.47
C ARG A 13 9.24 19.16 0.97
N ARG A 14 8.21 19.89 0.55
CA ARG A 14 8.05 20.40 -0.82
C ARG A 14 9.09 21.47 -1.11
N ALA A 15 9.67 21.43 -2.31
CA ALA A 15 10.52 22.51 -2.79
C ALA A 15 9.68 23.79 -2.97
N ALA A 16 10.16 24.92 -2.43
CA ALA A 16 9.44 26.19 -2.40
C ALA A 16 9.07 26.75 -3.80
N ARG A 17 9.71 26.24 -4.87
CA ARG A 17 9.56 26.73 -6.24
C ARG A 17 8.61 25.89 -7.11
N THR A 18 8.48 24.59 -6.83
CA THR A 18 7.74 23.63 -7.68
C THR A 18 6.64 22.88 -6.91
N GLY A 19 6.60 23.02 -5.59
CA GLY A 19 5.67 22.27 -4.76
C GLY A 19 5.87 20.76 -4.84
N THR A 20 6.96 20.24 -5.42
CA THR A 20 7.18 18.79 -5.54
C THR A 20 8.06 18.26 -4.39
N PRO A 21 7.81 17.05 -3.88
CA PRO A 21 8.63 16.43 -2.83
C PRO A 21 9.98 15.98 -3.41
N TRP A 22 10.96 16.89 -3.49
CA TRP A 22 12.26 16.64 -4.13
C TRP A 22 13.05 15.50 -3.47
N VAL A 23 12.93 15.34 -2.15
CA VAL A 23 13.58 14.25 -1.40
C VAL A 23 13.05 12.89 -1.83
N ALA A 24 11.74 12.76 -2.05
CA ALA A 24 11.15 11.51 -2.52
C ALA A 24 11.64 11.16 -3.93
N ILE A 25 11.74 12.16 -4.82
CA ILE A 25 12.25 11.96 -6.19
C ILE A 25 13.70 11.51 -6.15
N ALA A 26 14.57 12.22 -5.41
CA ALA A 26 15.98 11.87 -5.32
C ALA A 26 16.19 10.46 -4.77
N VAL A 27 15.45 10.08 -3.72
CA VAL A 27 15.52 8.73 -3.14
C VAL A 27 15.05 7.68 -4.15
N SER A 28 13.93 7.91 -4.84
CA SER A 28 13.45 6.99 -5.89
C SER A 28 14.48 6.85 -7.01
N THR A 29 15.10 7.93 -7.47
CA THR A 29 16.15 7.89 -8.50
C THR A 29 17.37 7.09 -8.04
N ILE A 30 17.82 7.29 -6.79
CA ILE A 30 18.94 6.52 -6.23
C ILE A 30 18.60 5.02 -6.19
N VAL A 31 17.40 4.66 -5.72
CA VAL A 31 16.95 3.25 -5.69
C VAL A 31 16.93 2.67 -7.11
N THR A 32 16.40 3.41 -8.10
CA THR A 32 16.40 2.96 -9.51
C THR A 32 17.82 2.74 -10.02
N ILE A 33 18.77 3.62 -9.71
CA ILE A 33 20.17 3.46 -10.13
C ILE A 33 20.78 2.20 -9.48
N VAL A 34 20.54 1.98 -8.18
CA VAL A 34 21.01 0.79 -7.46
C VAL A 34 20.43 -0.49 -8.08
N VAL A 35 19.13 -0.50 -8.37
CA VAL A 35 18.45 -1.64 -9.01
C VAL A 35 18.97 -1.88 -10.44
N SER A 36 19.41 -0.84 -11.15
CA SER A 36 19.95 -0.96 -12.51
C SER A 36 21.26 -1.76 -12.60
N PHE A 37 21.95 -1.99 -11.47
CA PHE A 37 23.12 -2.85 -11.43
C PHE A 37 22.79 -4.35 -11.36
N LEU A 38 21.52 -4.71 -11.14
CA LEU A 38 21.06 -6.11 -11.14
C LEU A 38 20.64 -6.54 -12.55
N CYS A 39 20.70 -7.84 -12.82
CA CYS A 39 20.24 -8.41 -14.08
C CYS A 39 18.72 -8.22 -14.22
N PHE A 40 18.26 -7.84 -15.41
CA PHE A 40 16.85 -7.53 -15.66
C PHE A 40 15.91 -8.69 -15.28
N ASP A 41 16.29 -9.93 -15.58
CA ASP A 41 15.52 -11.13 -15.22
C ASP A 41 15.33 -11.29 -13.71
N ASP A 42 16.38 -11.04 -12.92
CA ASP A 42 16.31 -11.11 -11.46
C ASP A 42 15.36 -10.02 -10.92
N VAL A 43 15.43 -8.79 -11.47
CA VAL A 43 14.58 -7.66 -11.07
C VAL A 43 13.10 -7.95 -11.34
N VAL A 44 12.76 -8.39 -12.55
CA VAL A 44 11.38 -8.70 -12.94
C VAL A 44 10.83 -9.87 -12.12
N ALA A 45 11.63 -10.92 -11.93
CA ALA A 45 11.23 -12.06 -11.10
C ALA A 45 10.99 -11.66 -9.64
N THR A 46 11.87 -10.85 -9.05
CA THR A 46 11.70 -10.35 -7.67
C THR A 46 10.49 -9.43 -7.54
N ALA A 47 10.25 -8.54 -8.51
CA ALA A 47 9.08 -7.67 -8.51
C ALA A 47 7.78 -8.47 -8.59
N ASN A 48 7.71 -9.49 -9.46
CA ASN A 48 6.54 -10.34 -9.60
C ASN A 48 6.28 -11.18 -8.34
N PHE A 49 7.34 -11.65 -7.68
CA PHE A 49 7.23 -12.37 -6.41
C PHE A 49 6.68 -11.47 -5.29
N LEU A 50 7.23 -10.26 -5.13
CA LEU A 50 6.74 -9.28 -4.15
C LEU A 50 5.30 -8.85 -4.43
N TYR A 51 4.94 -8.70 -5.70
CA TYR A 51 3.57 -8.41 -6.12
C TYR A 51 2.63 -9.54 -5.73
N SER A 52 3.00 -10.78 -6.03
CA SER A 52 2.23 -11.98 -5.66
C SER A 52 2.01 -12.06 -4.15
N LEU A 53 3.06 -11.84 -3.35
CA LEU A 53 2.95 -11.75 -1.88
C LEU A 53 1.99 -10.63 -1.45
N GLY A 54 2.09 -9.44 -2.05
CA GLY A 54 1.20 -8.31 -1.77
C GLY A 54 -0.27 -8.66 -2.01
N THR A 55 -0.56 -9.30 -3.15
CA THR A 55 -1.91 -9.77 -3.49
C THR A 55 -2.41 -10.84 -2.51
N LEU A 56 -1.55 -11.75 -2.04
CA LEU A 56 -1.90 -12.72 -1.00
C LEU A 56 -2.28 -12.04 0.32
N LEU A 57 -1.50 -11.03 0.74
CA LEU A 57 -1.83 -10.24 1.92
C LEU A 57 -3.14 -9.46 1.76
N GLU A 58 -3.44 -8.98 0.56
CA GLU A 58 -4.68 -8.27 0.27
C GLU A 58 -5.90 -9.19 0.39
N PHE A 59 -5.83 -10.41 -0.16
CA PHE A 59 -6.86 -11.43 0.04
C PHE A 59 -7.01 -11.83 1.51
N ALA A 60 -5.90 -12.00 2.23
CA ALA A 60 -5.92 -12.31 3.66
C ALA A 60 -6.58 -11.18 4.47
N SER A 61 -6.22 -9.93 4.20
CA SER A 61 -6.81 -8.75 4.83
C SER A 61 -8.29 -8.64 4.54
N PHE A 62 -8.70 -8.85 3.29
CA PHE A 62 -10.10 -8.83 2.88
C PHE A 62 -10.93 -9.88 3.62
N LEU A 63 -10.43 -11.11 3.69
CA LEU A 63 -11.08 -12.20 4.41
C LEU A 63 -11.15 -11.92 5.92
N TRP A 64 -10.04 -11.46 6.49
CA TRP A 64 -9.95 -11.08 7.91
C TRP A 64 -10.94 -9.97 8.27
N LEU A 65 -11.02 -8.91 7.46
CA LEU A 65 -11.92 -7.79 7.69
C LEU A 65 -13.40 -8.19 7.54
N ARG A 66 -13.69 -9.17 6.66
CA ARG A 66 -15.05 -9.70 6.47
C ARG A 66 -15.48 -10.60 7.64
N ALA A 67 -14.54 -11.33 8.24
CA ALA A 67 -14.79 -12.15 9.43
C ALA A 67 -14.92 -11.30 10.71
N LYS A 68 -14.03 -10.32 10.92
CA LYS A 68 -13.95 -9.55 12.17
C LYS A 68 -14.97 -8.39 12.25
N HIS A 69 -15.27 -7.74 11.13
CA HIS A 69 -16.19 -6.59 11.09
C HIS A 69 -17.27 -6.74 10.00
N PRO A 70 -18.24 -7.66 10.19
CA PRO A 70 -19.33 -7.87 9.26
C PRO A 70 -20.36 -6.73 9.25
N ALA A 71 -20.46 -5.96 10.34
CA ALA A 71 -21.48 -4.92 10.54
C ALA A 71 -21.12 -3.53 9.98
N MET A 72 -19.93 -3.33 9.41
CA MET A 72 -19.59 -2.02 8.81
C MET A 72 -20.44 -1.74 7.57
N LYS A 73 -20.90 -0.48 7.43
CA LYS A 73 -21.67 -0.01 6.27
C LYS A 73 -20.74 0.03 5.05
N ARG A 74 -20.85 -0.98 4.18
CA ARG A 74 -20.05 -1.11 2.96
C ARG A 74 -20.88 -0.63 1.76
N PRO A 75 -20.52 0.49 1.10
CA PRO A 75 -21.26 1.01 -0.06
C PRO A 75 -21.18 0.09 -1.29
N TYR A 76 -20.15 -0.76 -1.38
CA TYR A 76 -20.05 -1.83 -2.38
C TYR A 76 -20.01 -3.20 -1.68
N ARG A 77 -21.01 -4.05 -1.94
CA ARG A 77 -21.09 -5.41 -1.40
C ARG A 77 -20.94 -6.44 -2.51
N VAL A 78 -19.95 -7.31 -2.38
CA VAL A 78 -19.81 -8.49 -3.23
C VAL A 78 -20.91 -9.49 -2.82
N PRO A 79 -21.85 -9.87 -3.71
CA PRO A 79 -23.03 -10.66 -3.37
C PRO A 79 -22.76 -12.15 -3.12
N LEU A 80 -21.52 -12.55 -2.83
CA LEU A 80 -21.16 -13.95 -2.61
C LEU A 80 -21.09 -14.34 -1.11
N PRO A 81 -21.56 -15.55 -0.74
CA PRO A 81 -21.42 -16.07 0.61
C PRO A 81 -19.94 -16.22 0.99
N LEU A 82 -19.62 -16.10 2.28
CA LEU A 82 -18.25 -16.19 2.81
C LEU A 82 -17.43 -17.39 2.28
N PRO A 83 -17.93 -18.63 2.29
CA PRO A 83 -17.17 -19.78 1.80
C PRO A 83 -16.90 -19.72 0.28
N ALA A 84 -17.84 -19.24 -0.53
CA ALA A 84 -17.63 -19.08 -1.97
C ALA A 84 -16.56 -18.02 -2.27
N LEU A 85 -16.53 -16.96 -1.46
CA LEU A 85 -15.52 -15.91 -1.56
C LEU A 85 -14.11 -16.44 -1.21
N VAL A 86 -14.01 -17.26 -0.16
CA VAL A 86 -12.76 -17.93 0.22
C VAL A 86 -12.30 -18.86 -0.89
N ALA A 87 -13.18 -19.70 -1.44
CA ALA A 87 -12.85 -20.59 -2.55
C ALA A 87 -12.35 -19.82 -3.78
N MET A 88 -13.01 -18.71 -4.13
CA MET A 88 -12.61 -17.86 -5.26
C MET A 88 -11.28 -17.15 -5.03
N CYS A 89 -10.92 -16.81 -3.80
CA CYS A 89 -9.59 -16.26 -3.46
C CYS A 89 -8.54 -17.37 -3.31
N ALA A 90 -8.94 -18.59 -2.95
CA ALA A 90 -8.05 -19.73 -2.74
C ALA A 90 -7.44 -20.23 -4.06
N VAL A 91 -8.20 -20.25 -5.15
CA VAL A 91 -7.73 -20.68 -6.48
C VAL A 91 -6.55 -19.82 -6.99
N PRO A 92 -6.67 -18.48 -7.10
CA PRO A 92 -5.54 -17.65 -7.53
C PRO A 92 -4.43 -17.60 -6.47
N SER A 93 -4.76 -17.65 -5.17
CA SER A 93 -3.72 -17.63 -4.13
C SER A 93 -2.85 -18.89 -4.12
N ALA A 94 -3.43 -20.07 -4.35
CA ALA A 94 -2.69 -21.33 -4.47
C ALA A 94 -1.75 -21.31 -5.68
N PHE A 95 -2.23 -20.78 -6.82
CA PHE A 95 -1.40 -20.63 -8.02
C PHE A 95 -0.23 -19.66 -7.80
N LEU A 96 -0.49 -18.50 -7.20
CA LEU A 96 0.54 -17.51 -6.87
C LEU A 96 1.55 -18.06 -5.85
N ALA A 97 1.08 -18.79 -4.84
CA ALA A 97 1.95 -19.45 -3.85
C ALA A 97 2.84 -20.52 -4.51
N TYR A 98 2.30 -21.30 -5.45
CA TYR A 98 3.09 -22.26 -6.22
C TYR A 98 4.20 -21.58 -7.01
N VAL A 99 3.90 -20.51 -7.74
CA VAL A 99 4.91 -19.72 -8.46
C VAL A 99 5.96 -19.14 -7.52
N CYS A 100 5.56 -18.74 -6.30
CA CYS A 100 6.49 -18.28 -5.28
C CYS A 100 7.45 -19.36 -4.77
N VAL A 101 6.97 -20.60 -4.60
CA VAL A 101 7.80 -21.74 -4.13
C VAL A 101 8.77 -22.22 -5.21
N VAL A 102 8.37 -22.15 -6.47
CA VAL A 102 9.21 -22.52 -7.63
C VAL A 102 10.24 -21.43 -7.96
N ALA A 103 10.10 -20.22 -7.41
CA ALA A 103 11.03 -19.12 -7.64
C ALA A 103 12.46 -19.49 -7.18
N GLY A 104 13.45 -19.14 -7.99
CA GLY A 104 14.85 -19.46 -7.71
C GLY A 104 15.37 -18.82 -6.40
N TRP A 105 16.35 -19.47 -5.77
CA TRP A 105 16.93 -19.04 -4.48
C TRP A 105 17.41 -17.58 -4.48
N LYS A 106 17.97 -17.10 -5.60
CA LYS A 106 18.41 -15.70 -5.78
C LYS A 106 17.24 -14.72 -5.63
N VAL A 107 16.10 -15.03 -6.26
CA VAL A 107 14.89 -14.20 -6.23
C VAL A 107 14.31 -14.16 -4.82
N PHE A 108 14.29 -15.32 -4.15
CA PHE A 108 13.84 -15.43 -2.77
C PHE A 108 14.71 -14.62 -1.81
N ALA A 109 16.05 -14.69 -1.96
CA ALA A 109 16.98 -13.92 -1.16
C ALA A 109 16.82 -12.40 -1.37
N LEU A 110 16.68 -11.95 -2.63
CA LEU A 110 16.46 -10.55 -2.96
C LEU A 110 15.11 -10.03 -2.43
N ALA A 111 14.03 -10.76 -2.66
CA ALA A 111 12.69 -10.40 -2.18
C ALA A 111 12.61 -10.41 -0.66
N GLY A 112 13.17 -11.43 -0.01
CA GLY A 112 13.26 -11.53 1.45
C GLY A 112 14.08 -10.38 2.02
N GLY A 113 15.23 -10.07 1.42
CA GLY A 113 16.08 -8.95 1.79
C GLY A 113 15.37 -7.61 1.69
N LEU A 114 14.69 -7.33 0.58
CA LEU A 114 13.88 -6.12 0.37
C LEU A 114 12.74 -6.01 1.39
N THR A 115 12.06 -7.11 1.68
CA THR A 115 10.97 -7.16 2.66
C THR A 115 11.50 -6.87 4.06
N MET A 116 12.60 -7.52 4.46
CA MET A 116 13.25 -7.30 5.75
C MET A 116 13.79 -5.87 5.88
N LEU A 117 14.34 -5.29 4.81
CA LEU A 117 14.74 -3.89 4.76
C LEU A 117 13.54 -2.96 4.98
N GLY A 118 12.41 -3.21 4.32
CA GLY A 118 11.18 -2.44 4.50
C GLY A 118 10.64 -2.51 5.93
N VAL A 119 10.56 -3.72 6.50
CA VAL A 119 10.12 -3.94 7.89
C VAL A 119 11.11 -3.33 8.89
N GLY A 120 12.40 -3.50 8.64
CA GLY A 120 13.49 -2.92 9.43
C GLY A 120 13.43 -1.40 9.43
N TRP A 121 13.25 -0.78 8.26
CA TRP A 121 13.06 0.66 8.12
C TRP A 121 11.83 1.13 8.90
N HIS A 122 10.71 0.41 8.82
CA HIS A 122 9.51 0.70 9.62
C HIS A 122 9.78 0.58 11.13
N GLY A 123 10.59 -0.40 11.56
CA GLY A 123 11.07 -0.55 12.93
C GLY A 123 11.94 0.63 13.39
N VAL A 124 12.93 1.00 12.57
CA VAL A 124 13.80 2.17 12.79
C VAL A 124 12.96 3.44 12.91
N MET A 125 11.95 3.62 12.04
CA MET A 125 11.02 4.75 12.13
C MET A 125 10.19 4.73 13.43
N ARG A 126 9.78 3.55 13.92
CA ARG A 126 9.13 3.42 15.25
C ARG A 126 10.08 3.80 16.39
N VAL A 127 11.34 3.40 16.34
CA VAL A 127 12.34 3.74 17.38
C VAL A 127 12.70 5.24 17.32
N CYS A 128 12.87 5.82 16.13
CA CYS A 128 13.06 7.26 15.96
C CYS A 128 11.86 8.07 16.45
N LYS A 129 10.63 7.55 16.30
CA LYS A 129 9.41 8.15 16.88
C LYS A 129 9.43 8.06 18.42
N ALA A 130 9.88 6.95 19.00
CA ALA A 130 10.01 6.77 20.44
C ALA A 130 11.05 7.73 21.06
N ASN A 131 12.15 7.99 20.35
CA ASN A 131 13.23 8.87 20.81
C ASN A 131 13.00 10.38 20.53
N LYS A 132 11.82 10.80 20.02
CA LYS A 132 11.48 12.20 19.68
C LYS A 132 12.45 12.92 18.71
N VAL A 133 13.31 12.19 18.00
CA VAL A 133 14.38 12.78 17.17
C VAL A 133 13.86 13.44 15.89
N LEU A 134 12.67 13.06 15.40
CA LEU A 134 12.10 13.57 14.15
C LEU A 134 10.71 14.18 14.38
N ARG A 135 10.54 15.49 14.10
CA ARG A 135 9.24 16.17 14.06
C ARG A 135 8.38 15.55 12.95
N PHE A 136 7.34 14.81 13.33
CA PHE A 136 6.24 14.48 12.43
C PHE A 136 5.32 15.70 12.38
N ASN A 137 4.98 16.18 11.17
CA ASN A 137 4.10 17.33 11.03
C ASN A 137 2.67 16.86 11.30
N ASN A 138 2.17 17.09 12.52
CA ASN A 138 0.78 16.82 12.89
C ASN A 138 -0.17 17.90 12.33
N THR A 139 0.01 18.34 11.07
CA THR A 139 -0.80 19.41 10.48
C THR A 139 -2.01 18.89 9.69
N VAL A 140 -2.52 17.71 10.03
CA VAL A 140 -3.83 17.21 9.55
C VAL A 140 -4.61 16.62 10.73
N SER A 141 -4.68 17.36 11.84
CA SER A 141 -5.69 17.14 12.89
C SER A 141 -6.14 18.47 13.48
N ALA A 142 -6.25 19.48 12.61
CA ALA A 142 -6.97 20.71 12.88
C ALA A 142 -7.83 21.03 11.65
N ASP A 143 -8.77 20.14 11.35
CA ASP A 143 -10.16 20.55 11.22
C ASP A 143 -11.06 19.34 11.49
N PRO A 144 -12.06 19.45 12.39
CA PRO A 144 -13.14 18.49 12.48
C PRO A 144 -13.76 18.38 11.08
N GLN A 145 -14.01 17.16 10.60
CA GLN A 145 -15.02 16.97 9.57
C GLN A 145 -16.35 17.38 10.23
N GLN A 146 -16.63 18.68 10.16
CA GLN A 146 -17.96 19.23 10.22
C GLN A 146 -18.72 18.54 9.10
N ASP A 147 -19.56 17.60 9.50
CA ASP A 147 -20.60 17.00 8.69
C ASP A 147 -21.82 17.91 8.86
N PRO A 148 -22.10 18.88 7.97
CA PRO A 148 -23.45 19.36 7.82
C PRO A 148 -24.14 18.40 6.86
N GLY A 149 -25.18 17.74 7.39
CA GLY A 149 -26.00 16.83 6.63
C GLY A 149 -26.71 17.46 5.44
N ASP A 150 -27.31 16.56 4.67
CA ASP A 150 -28.48 16.77 3.83
C ASP A 150 -28.36 17.79 2.69
N ASP A 151 -27.90 17.31 1.52
CA ASP A 151 -28.49 17.76 0.24
C ASP A 151 -28.30 16.68 -0.87
N TYR A 152 -29.08 15.60 -0.77
CA TYR A 152 -29.39 14.73 -1.91
C TYR A 152 -30.73 15.16 -2.51
N HIS A 153 -30.83 16.41 -2.97
CA HIS A 153 -31.94 16.79 -3.84
C HIS A 153 -31.47 17.79 -4.89
N LEU A 154 -31.73 17.44 -6.16
CA LEU A 154 -31.67 18.28 -7.36
C LEU A 154 -30.32 18.38 -8.09
N VAL A 155 -29.96 17.30 -8.79
CA VAL A 155 -29.41 17.45 -10.15
C VAL A 155 -30.49 17.01 -11.15
N PRO A 156 -31.39 17.90 -11.59
CA PRO A 156 -32.22 17.64 -12.75
C PRO A 156 -31.37 17.89 -14.00
N GLY A 157 -31.25 16.89 -14.86
CA GLY A 157 -30.82 17.09 -16.25
C GLY A 157 -29.35 16.82 -16.54
N TYR A 158 -29.07 15.57 -16.91
CA TYR A 158 -28.25 15.33 -18.09
C TYR A 158 -28.76 14.07 -18.81
N GLN A 159 -29.76 14.28 -19.67
CA GLN A 159 -30.07 13.41 -20.79
C GLN A 159 -28.98 13.54 -21.84
N VAL A 160 -28.40 12.41 -22.26
CA VAL A 160 -27.89 12.15 -23.62
C VAL A 160 -28.09 10.64 -23.80
N ALA A 161 -29.10 10.08 -24.48
CA ALA A 161 -29.66 10.27 -25.83
C ALA A 161 -28.69 9.87 -26.96
N CYS A 162 -28.99 8.69 -27.55
CA CYS A 162 -28.33 7.94 -28.62
C CYS A 162 -27.03 7.20 -28.29
#